data_AF-A0A817XM45-F1
#
_entry.id   AF-A0A817XM45-F1
#
_cell.length_a   1.000
_cell.length_b   1.000
_cell.length_c   1.000
_cell.angle_alpha   90.00
_cell.angle_beta   90.00
_cell.angle_gamma   90.00
#
_symmetry.space_group_name_H-M   'P 1'
#
loop_
_entity.id
_entity.type
_entity.pdbx_description
1 polymer ?
#
loop_
_entity_poly.entity_id
_entity_poly.type
_entity_poly.pdbx_seq_one_letter_code
_entity_poly.pdbx_strand_id
1 'polypeptide(L)'
;MKNWQKDVFQPLYKQVTHACLVLIKSERNNAIINTHLISGVIQSYVALGFTEDTTNNNQMTSPTPTTIYKEFFEVQFFQATKQFYRLEAATFLLHNSVTEYLRKVSQRLDEEVHRVQSYLHPSTLSALIKASPLQPQHMLQISAHLNVPGLRSICLKEVEEVLIRDQLYVIYSESKTLLRDERHQDLALLFKLVNRVPNATNELKKIVENHIYEMGINTIERVSGTAINDPKLYIETILDIHKKYLTLVQNVFNNAQDFIIALDKIAFNYVEDKDVYQKFYSRMLAKRLVGQLSASDDYEESMISKLKQACGYEYTSKLQRMFQDIGVSKTLVPEYEKYRENHRATGIADFSIMVLSSNSWPFSAPSNFILPIE
;
A
#
# COMPACT_ATOMS: atom_id res chain seq x y z
N MET A 1 13.79 31.76 41.50
CA MET A 1 14.13 30.70 40.52
C MET A 1 15.25 29.78 41.04
N LYS A 2 16.50 30.23 41.23
CA LYS A 2 17.59 29.35 41.73
C LYS A 2 17.30 28.70 43.11
N ASN A 3 16.76 29.46 44.06
CA ASN A 3 16.33 28.92 45.36
C ASN A 3 15.16 27.93 45.22
N TRP A 4 14.24 28.17 44.28
CA TRP A 4 13.15 27.23 43.99
C TRP A 4 13.67 25.89 43.43
N GLN A 5 14.62 25.96 42.50
CA GLN A 5 15.24 24.76 41.93
C GLN A 5 15.95 23.93 43.01
N LYS A 6 16.74 24.59 43.86
CA LYS A 6 17.54 23.92 44.90
C LYS A 6 16.70 23.43 46.09
N ASP A 7 15.82 24.28 46.60
CA ASP A 7 15.16 24.08 47.90
C ASP A 7 13.79 23.41 47.77
N VAL A 8 13.16 23.45 46.58
CA VAL A 8 11.82 22.88 46.33
C VAL A 8 11.86 21.78 45.27
N PHE A 9 12.40 22.05 44.08
CA PHE A 9 12.36 21.10 42.97
C PHE A 9 13.22 19.86 43.22
N GLN A 10 14.52 20.04 43.51
CA GLN A 10 15.45 18.92 43.74
C GLN A 10 14.98 17.91 44.82
N PRO A 11 14.48 18.33 45.99
CA PRO A 11 14.00 17.37 46.99
C PRO A 11 12.65 16.72 46.63
N LEU A 12 11.77 17.40 45.90
CA LEU A 12 10.37 16.97 45.74
C LEU A 12 10.00 16.44 44.36
N TYR A 13 10.82 16.66 43.31
CA TYR A 13 10.42 16.35 41.93
C TYR A 13 10.01 14.88 41.75
N LYS A 14 10.67 13.93 42.44
CA LYS A 14 10.32 12.51 42.37
C LYS A 14 8.91 12.24 42.86
N GLN A 15 8.54 12.81 44.01
CA GLN A 15 7.21 12.65 44.61
C GLN A 15 6.14 13.34 43.75
N VAL A 16 6.42 14.56 43.28
CA VAL A 16 5.51 15.34 42.44
C VAL A 16 5.29 14.66 41.08
N THR A 17 6.37 14.18 40.44
CA THR A 17 6.30 13.43 39.18
C THR A 17 5.49 12.16 39.38
N HIS A 18 5.77 11.39 40.44
CA HIS A 18 5.03 10.17 40.75
C HIS A 18 3.53 10.46 40.97
N ALA A 19 3.19 11.49 41.74
CA ALA A 19 1.79 11.89 41.96
C ALA A 19 1.09 12.26 40.64
N CYS A 20 1.76 12.99 39.74
CA CYS A 20 1.23 13.28 38.41
C CYS A 20 0.98 12.01 37.59
N LEU A 21 1.93 11.06 37.59
CA LEU A 21 1.78 9.80 36.88
C LEU A 21 0.65 8.93 37.45
N VAL A 22 0.44 8.97 38.78
CA VAL A 22 -0.70 8.31 39.42
C VAL A 22 -2.02 8.93 38.98
N LEU A 23 -2.12 10.28 38.94
CA LEU A 23 -3.31 10.96 38.42
C LEU A 23 -3.60 10.57 36.97
N ILE A 24 -2.58 10.57 36.11
CA ILE A 24 -2.71 10.17 34.70
C ILE A 24 -3.16 8.71 34.58
N LYS A 25 -2.59 7.81 35.41
CA LYS A 25 -3.00 6.40 35.45
C LYS A 25 -4.46 6.26 35.88
N SER A 26 -4.90 7.02 36.87
CA SER A 26 -6.30 7.02 37.32
C SER A 26 -7.24 7.50 36.23
N GLU A 27 -6.86 8.55 35.49
CA GLU A 27 -7.64 9.03 34.33
C GLU A 27 -7.73 8.00 33.20
N ARG A 28 -6.66 7.25 32.91
CA ARG A 28 -6.69 6.12 31.95
C ARG A 28 -7.65 4.99 32.37
N ASN A 29 -7.88 4.87 33.67
CA ASN A 29 -8.88 3.97 34.26
C ASN A 29 -10.26 4.65 34.39
N ASN A 30 -10.50 5.73 33.64
CA ASN A 30 -11.74 6.51 33.58
C ASN A 30 -12.11 7.25 34.89
N ALA A 31 -11.16 7.47 35.79
CA ALA A 31 -11.39 8.32 36.96
C ALA A 31 -11.38 9.81 36.58
N ILE A 32 -12.27 10.60 37.18
CA ILE A 32 -12.28 12.06 37.02
C ILE A 32 -11.11 12.64 37.82
N ILE A 33 -10.24 13.39 37.15
CA ILE A 33 -9.08 14.05 37.76
C ILE A 33 -9.11 15.55 37.53
N ASN A 34 -8.44 16.29 38.41
CA ASN A 34 -8.19 17.71 38.19
C ASN A 34 -6.96 17.89 37.29
N THR A 35 -7.19 18.07 35.99
CA THR A 35 -6.15 18.23 34.97
C THR A 35 -5.30 19.48 35.16
N HIS A 36 -5.82 20.53 35.83
CA HIS A 36 -5.05 21.75 36.13
C HIS A 36 -3.86 21.49 37.06
N LEU A 37 -3.95 20.50 37.94
CA LEU A 37 -2.81 20.11 38.81
C LEU A 37 -1.64 19.62 37.97
N ILE A 38 -1.92 18.81 36.95
CA ILE A 38 -0.89 18.30 36.04
C ILE A 38 -0.33 19.46 35.20
N SER A 39 -1.20 20.27 34.58
CA SER A 39 -0.76 21.43 33.79
C SER A 39 0.12 22.39 34.59
N GLY A 40 -0.21 22.66 35.86
CA GLY A 40 0.58 23.52 36.74
C GLY A 40 1.98 22.95 37.02
N VAL A 41 2.08 21.64 37.26
CA VAL A 41 3.38 20.96 37.42
C VAL A 41 4.18 21.01 36.12
N ILE A 42 3.57 20.74 34.97
CA ILE A 42 4.25 20.78 33.66
C ILE A 42 4.78 22.19 33.37
N GLN A 43 3.97 23.23 33.61
CA GLN A 43 4.38 24.62 33.45
C GLN A 43 5.55 24.98 34.37
N SER A 44 5.56 24.47 35.62
CA SER A 44 6.69 24.66 36.54
C SER A 44 7.98 24.02 36.01
N TYR A 45 7.89 22.80 35.45
CA TYR A 45 9.05 22.09 34.91
C TYR A 45 9.64 22.79 33.68
N VAL A 46 8.77 23.34 32.81
CA VAL A 46 9.18 24.14 31.65
C VAL A 46 9.76 25.49 32.08
N ALA A 47 9.16 26.16 33.06
CA ALA A 47 9.66 27.45 33.58
C ALA A 47 11.07 27.33 34.17
N LEU A 48 11.40 26.19 34.80
CA LEU A 48 12.75 25.92 35.32
C LEU A 48 13.79 25.71 34.22
N GLY A 49 13.40 25.37 32.99
CA GLY A 49 14.33 25.25 31.87
C GLY A 49 14.90 26.58 31.37
N PHE A 50 14.33 27.72 31.79
CA PHE A 50 14.81 29.06 31.41
C PHE A 50 15.91 29.61 32.32
N THR A 51 16.30 28.90 33.40
CA THR A 51 17.15 29.48 34.46
C THR A 51 18.66 29.30 34.24
N GLU A 52 19.07 28.73 33.12
CA GLU A 52 20.48 28.65 32.73
C GLU A 52 20.89 29.93 31.97
N ASP A 53 21.24 30.98 32.72
CA ASP A 53 21.89 32.14 32.15
C ASP A 53 23.29 31.76 31.63
N THR A 54 23.43 31.96 30.32
CA THR A 54 24.62 31.85 29.51
C THR A 54 25.74 32.75 30.04
N THR A 55 26.69 32.18 30.79
CA THR A 55 28.03 32.76 30.91
C THR A 55 29.06 31.65 30.76
N ASN A 56 29.32 31.20 29.54
CA ASN A 56 30.69 30.96 29.09
C ASN A 56 30.81 30.75 27.58
N ASN A 57 31.89 31.32 27.07
CA ASN A 57 32.25 31.48 25.67
C ASN A 57 32.35 30.16 24.88
N ASN A 58 31.98 30.27 23.58
CA ASN A 58 32.46 29.45 22.46
C ASN A 58 32.10 27.95 22.42
N GLN A 59 30.81 27.61 22.50
CA GLN A 59 30.14 26.62 21.63
C GLN A 59 28.62 26.69 21.86
N MET A 60 27.89 27.09 20.83
CA MET A 60 26.47 27.42 20.91
C MET A 60 25.60 26.17 20.89
N THR A 61 25.25 25.65 22.07
CA THR A 61 24.02 24.88 22.27
C THR A 61 23.28 25.45 23.46
N SER A 62 22.39 26.42 23.20
CA SER A 62 21.52 27.00 24.21
C SER A 62 20.63 25.91 24.81
N PRO A 63 20.57 25.73 26.14
CA PRO A 63 19.64 24.80 26.77
C PRO A 63 18.23 25.20 26.37
N THR A 64 17.50 24.30 25.73
CA THR A 64 16.12 24.61 25.36
C THR A 64 15.27 24.68 26.63
N PRO A 65 14.22 25.53 26.68
CA PRO A 65 13.33 25.63 27.86
C PRO A 65 12.66 24.32 28.29
N THR A 66 12.75 23.29 27.45
CA THR A 66 12.12 21.98 27.66
C THR A 66 13.03 20.92 28.27
N THR A 67 14.32 21.21 28.51
CA THR A 67 15.30 20.19 28.95
C THR A 67 14.89 19.54 30.27
N ILE A 68 14.55 20.35 31.29
CA ILE A 68 14.11 19.86 32.61
C ILE A 68 12.81 19.04 32.49
N TYR A 69 11.84 19.53 31.71
CA TYR A 69 10.60 18.78 31.46
C TYR A 69 10.86 17.42 30.82
N LYS A 70 11.74 17.36 29.81
CA LYS A 70 12.10 16.12 29.11
C LYS A 70 12.78 15.12 30.02
N GLU A 71 13.78 15.58 30.76
CA GLU A 71 14.62 14.72 31.60
C GLU A 71 13.87 14.18 32.82
N PHE A 72 13.15 15.04 33.53
CA PHE A 72 12.55 14.67 34.81
C PHE A 72 11.09 14.19 34.70
N PHE A 73 10.36 14.57 33.65
CA PHE A 73 8.97 14.15 33.45
C PHE A 73 8.76 13.25 32.22
N GLU A 74 9.13 13.68 31.01
CA GLU A 74 8.78 12.95 29.78
C GLU A 74 9.29 11.50 29.80
N VAL A 75 10.55 11.27 30.23
CA VAL A 75 11.13 9.92 30.31
C VAL A 75 10.29 9.01 31.22
N GLN A 76 9.94 9.48 32.42
CA GLN A 76 9.14 8.71 33.37
C GLN A 76 7.71 8.50 32.88
N PHE A 77 7.14 9.53 32.25
CA PHE A 77 5.81 9.48 31.64
C PHE A 77 5.74 8.43 30.52
N PHE A 78 6.71 8.38 29.61
CA PHE A 78 6.73 7.37 28.54
C PHE A 78 6.92 5.96 29.09
N GLN A 79 7.79 5.76 30.08
CA GLN A 79 7.97 4.47 30.74
C GLN A 79 6.69 3.97 31.40
N ALA A 80 6.02 4.82 32.19
CA ALA A 80 4.76 4.48 32.83
C ALA A 80 3.64 4.22 31.81
N THR A 81 3.61 4.97 30.71
CA THR A 81 2.65 4.80 29.61
C THR A 81 2.83 3.48 28.89
N LYS A 82 4.06 3.11 28.52
CA LYS A 82 4.36 1.81 27.93
C LYS A 82 3.96 0.67 28.86
N GLN A 83 4.33 0.76 30.14
CA GLN A 83 4.02 -0.29 31.11
C GLN A 83 2.51 -0.47 31.28
N PHE A 84 1.75 0.63 31.36
CA PHE A 84 0.30 0.60 31.44
C PHE A 84 -0.31 -0.12 30.24
N TYR A 85 0.03 0.30 29.02
CA TYR A 85 -0.57 -0.26 27.81
C TYR A 85 -0.10 -1.69 27.52
N ARG A 86 1.11 -2.09 27.93
CA ARG A 86 1.57 -3.49 27.83
C ARG A 86 0.70 -4.40 28.67
N LEU A 87 0.46 -4.01 29.93
CA LEU A 87 -0.37 -4.79 30.84
C LEU A 87 -1.83 -4.81 30.37
N GLU A 88 -2.36 -3.67 29.94
CA GLU A 88 -3.73 -3.58 29.44
C GLU A 88 -3.92 -4.45 28.19
N ALA A 89 -3.01 -4.40 27.21
CA ALA A 89 -3.10 -5.19 26.00
C ALA A 89 -3.06 -6.69 26.30
N ALA A 90 -2.08 -7.13 27.10
CA ALA A 90 -1.95 -8.55 27.49
C ALA A 90 -3.21 -9.04 28.22
N THR A 91 -3.72 -8.27 29.18
CA THR A 91 -4.92 -8.63 29.95
C THR A 91 -6.17 -8.65 29.06
N PHE A 92 -6.30 -7.68 28.15
CA PHE A 92 -7.49 -7.58 27.29
C PHE A 92 -7.54 -8.70 26.25
N LEU A 93 -6.41 -9.04 25.64
CA LEU A 93 -6.30 -10.11 24.64
C LEU A 93 -6.51 -11.51 25.23
N LEU A 94 -6.33 -11.70 26.55
CA LEU A 94 -6.64 -12.97 27.22
C LEU A 94 -8.14 -13.26 27.32
N HIS A 95 -8.98 -12.22 27.32
CA HIS A 95 -10.40 -12.35 27.62
C HIS A 95 -11.32 -11.92 26.47
N ASN A 96 -10.79 -11.28 25.44
CA ASN A 96 -11.56 -10.68 24.35
C ASN A 96 -10.98 -11.05 22.99
N SER A 97 -11.78 -10.89 21.95
CA SER A 97 -11.34 -11.12 20.58
C SER A 97 -10.36 -10.04 20.10
N VAL A 98 -9.58 -10.38 19.07
CA VAL A 98 -8.66 -9.43 18.42
C VAL A 98 -9.43 -8.26 17.81
N THR A 99 -10.62 -8.49 17.25
CA THR A 99 -11.44 -7.39 16.69
C THR A 99 -11.89 -6.39 17.75
N GLU A 100 -12.28 -6.84 18.95
CA GLU A 100 -12.59 -5.96 20.08
C GLU A 100 -11.35 -5.22 20.57
N TYR A 101 -10.21 -5.92 20.61
CA TYR A 101 -8.93 -5.31 20.93
C TYR A 101 -8.59 -4.16 19.98
N LEU A 102 -8.72 -4.35 18.66
CA LEU A 102 -8.44 -3.31 17.67
C LEU A 102 -9.35 -2.07 17.85
N ARG A 103 -10.63 -2.26 18.17
CA ARG A 103 -11.54 -1.13 18.49
C ARG A 103 -11.07 -0.40 19.73
N LYS A 104 -10.69 -1.14 20.77
CA LYS A 104 -10.14 -0.56 22.01
C LYS A 104 -8.84 0.19 21.76
N VAL A 105 -7.94 -0.34 20.93
CA VAL A 105 -6.70 0.35 20.55
C VAL A 105 -7.01 1.67 19.85
N SER A 106 -7.96 1.70 18.91
CA SER A 106 -8.36 2.95 18.25
C SER A 106 -8.85 3.98 19.27
N GLN A 107 -9.72 3.57 20.19
CA GLN A 107 -10.22 4.45 21.25
C GLN A 107 -9.09 4.98 22.14
N ARG A 108 -8.19 4.10 22.61
CA ARG A 108 -7.06 4.50 23.48
C ARG A 108 -6.12 5.48 22.80
N LEU A 109 -5.90 5.31 21.49
CA LEU A 109 -5.08 6.26 20.72
C LEU A 109 -5.74 7.65 20.70
N ASP A 110 -7.04 7.74 20.46
CA ASP A 110 -7.78 9.01 20.44
C ASP A 110 -7.79 9.68 21.84
N GLU A 111 -7.98 8.89 22.90
CA GLU A 111 -7.87 9.36 24.28
C GLU A 111 -6.48 9.91 24.61
N GLU A 112 -5.40 9.27 24.15
CA GLU A 112 -4.04 9.76 24.34
C GLU A 112 -3.76 11.03 23.53
N VAL A 113 -4.32 11.17 22.32
CA VAL A 113 -4.23 12.45 21.59
C VAL A 113 -4.83 13.57 22.44
N HIS A 114 -6.05 13.37 22.95
CA HIS A 114 -6.73 14.36 23.76
C HIS A 114 -5.96 14.69 25.04
N ARG A 115 -5.43 13.66 25.71
CA ARG A 115 -4.63 13.80 26.93
C ARG A 115 -3.40 14.68 26.74
N VAL A 116 -2.62 14.39 25.69
CA VAL A 116 -1.40 15.16 25.40
C VAL A 116 -1.75 16.61 25.04
N GLN A 117 -2.88 16.85 24.37
CA GLN A 117 -3.35 18.19 24.03
C GLN A 117 -3.87 18.99 25.24
N SER A 118 -4.50 18.34 26.21
CA SER A 118 -5.16 19.02 27.33
C SER A 118 -4.19 19.57 28.38
N TYR A 119 -3.11 18.85 28.69
CA TYR A 119 -2.26 19.23 29.84
C TYR A 119 -0.76 18.96 29.70
N LEU A 120 -0.28 18.37 28.60
CA LEU A 120 1.17 18.19 28.37
C LEU A 120 1.76 19.31 27.52
N HIS A 121 3.07 19.54 27.66
CA HIS A 121 3.73 20.60 26.89
C HIS A 121 3.77 20.24 25.39
N PRO A 122 3.62 21.21 24.46
CA PRO A 122 3.64 20.95 23.01
C PRO A 122 4.92 20.28 22.49
N SER A 123 6.04 20.33 23.22
CA SER A 123 7.23 19.53 22.87
C SER A 123 6.95 18.02 22.84
N THR A 124 6.05 17.56 23.71
CA THR A 124 5.56 16.17 23.73
C THR A 124 4.80 15.85 22.45
N LEU A 125 4.09 16.85 21.88
CA LEU A 125 3.38 16.77 20.60
C LEU A 125 4.32 16.81 19.39
N SER A 126 5.54 17.34 19.53
CA SER A 126 6.34 17.74 18.37
C SER A 126 7.62 16.93 18.13
N ALA A 127 7.65 16.19 17.02
CA ALA A 127 8.83 16.07 16.15
C ALA A 127 8.68 16.87 14.84
N LEU A 128 7.49 17.42 14.54
CA LEU A 128 7.14 17.97 13.22
C LEU A 128 6.76 19.47 13.17
N ILE A 129 6.60 20.15 14.32
CA ILE A 129 6.39 21.61 14.33
C ILE A 129 7.61 22.38 13.75
N LYS A 130 8.80 21.76 13.73
CA LYS A 130 9.99 22.33 13.09
C LYS A 130 10.17 22.00 11.60
N ALA A 131 9.31 21.16 11.02
CA ALA A 131 9.49 20.65 9.66
C ALA A 131 8.45 21.16 8.64
N SER A 132 7.54 22.06 9.01
CA SER A 132 6.58 22.64 8.06
C SER A 132 6.32 24.13 8.34
N PRO A 133 6.64 25.04 7.41
CA PRO A 133 6.28 26.44 7.52
C PRO A 133 4.80 26.61 7.12
N LEU A 134 3.88 26.30 8.03
CA LEU A 134 2.45 26.57 7.82
C LEU A 134 1.90 27.45 8.95
N GLN A 135 1.22 28.52 8.52
CA GLN A 135 0.74 29.60 9.36
C GLN A 135 -0.31 29.14 10.40
N PRO A 136 -0.42 29.81 11.56
CA PRO A 136 -1.26 29.38 12.69
C PRO A 136 -2.78 29.26 12.38
N GLN A 137 -3.24 29.84 11.28
CA GLN A 137 -4.66 29.98 10.96
C GLN A 137 -5.31 28.67 10.46
N HIS A 138 -4.53 27.66 10.06
CA HIS A 138 -5.05 26.36 9.58
C HIS A 138 -5.06 25.25 10.66
N MET A 139 -4.56 25.51 11.87
CA MET A 139 -4.49 24.49 12.94
C MET A 139 -5.86 24.04 13.46
N LEU A 140 -6.90 24.89 13.36
CA LEU A 140 -8.25 24.58 13.87
C LEU A 140 -9.12 23.77 12.88
N GLN A 141 -8.74 23.67 11.60
CA GLN A 141 -9.49 22.89 10.61
C GLN A 141 -8.88 21.51 10.31
N ILE A 142 -7.60 21.31 10.62
CA ILE A 142 -6.89 20.05 10.36
C ILE A 142 -7.12 19.00 11.47
N SER A 143 -7.56 19.39 12.66
CA SER A 143 -7.89 18.45 13.73
C SER A 143 -9.11 17.57 13.44
N ALA A 144 -9.95 17.97 12.48
CA ALA A 144 -11.20 17.28 12.15
C ALA A 144 -11.09 16.32 10.96
N HIS A 145 -9.98 16.30 10.21
CA HIS A 145 -9.80 15.40 9.07
C HIS A 145 -8.62 14.46 9.32
N LEU A 146 -8.99 13.19 9.49
CA LEU A 146 -8.10 12.06 9.61
C LEU A 146 -6.91 12.15 8.65
N ASN A 147 -5.74 11.76 9.17
CA ASN A 147 -4.59 11.29 8.38
C ASN A 147 -3.66 12.36 7.79
N VAL A 148 -3.17 13.30 8.61
CA VAL A 148 -1.92 14.01 8.29
C VAL A 148 -0.73 13.24 8.91
N PRO A 149 0.19 12.65 8.12
CA PRO A 149 1.37 11.92 8.62
C PRO A 149 2.39 12.77 9.40
N GLY A 150 2.03 14.01 9.74
CA GLY A 150 2.91 15.06 10.24
C GLY A 150 2.62 15.54 11.68
N LEU A 151 1.74 14.90 12.45
CA LEU A 151 1.43 15.29 13.84
C LEU A 151 1.66 14.16 14.87
N ARG A 152 2.59 13.25 14.58
CA ARG A 152 2.87 12.13 15.49
C ARG A 152 3.69 12.60 16.69
N SER A 153 3.03 12.73 17.84
CA SER A 153 3.68 12.98 19.13
C SER A 153 4.61 11.82 19.50
N ILE A 154 5.67 12.08 20.27
CA ILE A 154 6.56 11.02 20.77
C ILE A 154 5.75 10.03 21.63
N CYS A 155 4.79 10.53 22.40
CA CYS A 155 3.85 9.70 23.17
C CYS A 155 3.09 8.70 22.29
N LEU A 156 2.52 9.15 21.16
CA LEU A 156 1.75 8.27 20.29
C LEU A 156 2.61 7.17 19.69
N LYS A 157 3.87 7.47 19.30
CA LYS A 157 4.81 6.44 18.84
C LYS A 157 4.96 5.32 19.86
N GLU A 158 5.14 5.68 21.12
CA GLU A 158 5.35 4.71 22.20
C GLU A 158 4.11 3.89 22.51
N VAL A 159 2.92 4.48 22.38
CA VAL A 159 1.64 3.79 22.54
C VAL A 159 1.38 2.84 21.36
N GLU A 160 1.62 3.28 20.13
CA GLU A 160 1.48 2.45 18.93
C GLU A 160 2.48 1.29 18.90
N GLU A 161 3.69 1.50 19.40
CA GLU A 161 4.69 0.44 19.52
C GLU A 161 4.15 -0.70 20.40
N VAL A 162 3.62 -0.36 21.56
CA VAL A 162 3.13 -1.34 22.54
C VAL A 162 1.78 -1.96 22.13
N LEU A 163 0.85 -1.16 21.63
CA LEU A 163 -0.50 -1.62 21.32
C LEU A 163 -0.62 -2.27 19.94
N ILE A 164 0.24 -1.88 18.98
CA ILE A 164 0.14 -2.38 17.61
C ILE A 164 1.36 -3.20 17.26
N ARG A 165 2.59 -2.64 17.37
CA ARG A 165 3.80 -3.33 16.92
C ARG A 165 4.05 -4.64 17.68
N ASP A 166 4.01 -4.59 19.02
CA ASP A 166 4.23 -5.77 19.87
C ASP A 166 3.16 -6.87 19.61
N GLN A 167 2.00 -6.51 19.05
CA GLN A 167 0.86 -7.42 18.82
C GLN A 167 0.66 -7.81 17.34
N LEU A 168 1.58 -7.45 16.43
CA LEU A 168 1.42 -7.67 14.99
C LEU A 168 1.18 -9.14 14.62
N TYR A 169 1.80 -10.09 15.33
CA TYR A 169 1.61 -11.52 15.07
C TYR A 169 0.14 -11.93 15.18
N VAL A 170 -0.53 -11.54 16.27
CA VAL A 170 -1.95 -11.85 16.51
C VAL A 170 -2.84 -11.10 15.53
N ILE A 171 -2.50 -9.84 15.22
CA ILE A 171 -3.22 -9.01 14.24
C ILE A 171 -3.15 -9.63 12.83
N TYR A 172 -1.99 -10.14 12.40
CA TYR A 172 -1.83 -10.81 11.11
C TYR A 172 -2.51 -12.18 11.06
N SER A 173 -2.60 -12.89 12.18
CA SER A 173 -3.39 -14.12 12.26
C SER A 173 -4.88 -13.80 12.05
N GLU A 174 -5.36 -12.76 12.73
CA GLU A 174 -6.76 -12.31 12.62
C GLU A 174 -7.10 -11.81 11.22
N SER A 175 -6.19 -11.10 10.53
CA SER A 175 -6.45 -10.60 9.17
C SER A 175 -6.79 -11.72 8.18
N LYS A 176 -6.18 -12.90 8.32
CA LYS A 176 -6.52 -14.09 7.53
C LYS A 176 -7.96 -14.57 7.77
N THR A 177 -8.38 -14.57 9.04
CA THR A 177 -9.75 -14.91 9.43
C THR A 177 -10.75 -13.89 8.90
N LEU A 178 -10.46 -12.59 9.04
CA LEU A 178 -11.34 -11.52 8.53
C LEU A 178 -11.47 -11.53 7.00
N LEU A 179 -10.40 -11.88 6.28
CA LEU A 179 -10.43 -12.04 4.82
C LEU A 179 -11.33 -13.22 4.40
N ARG A 180 -11.14 -14.38 5.02
CA ARG A 180 -11.94 -15.59 4.75
C ARG A 180 -13.42 -15.38 5.06
N ASP A 181 -13.72 -14.70 6.16
CA ASP A 181 -15.08 -14.48 6.63
C ASP A 181 -15.68 -13.17 6.06
N GLU A 182 -15.01 -12.52 5.12
CA GLU A 182 -15.43 -11.28 4.41
C GLU A 182 -15.82 -10.11 5.34
N ARG A 183 -15.20 -10.02 6.53
CA ARG A 183 -15.46 -8.97 7.53
C ARG A 183 -14.73 -7.66 7.18
N HIS A 184 -15.19 -6.99 6.12
CA HIS A 184 -14.54 -5.80 5.56
C HIS A 184 -14.39 -4.63 6.52
N GLN A 185 -15.39 -4.37 7.39
CA GLN A 185 -15.34 -3.25 8.33
C GLN A 185 -14.22 -3.41 9.37
N ASP A 186 -14.07 -4.61 9.93
CA ASP A 186 -13.01 -4.90 10.89
C ASP A 186 -11.64 -4.94 10.21
N LEU A 187 -11.56 -5.42 8.97
CA LEU A 187 -10.34 -5.41 8.18
C LEU A 187 -9.89 -3.98 7.84
N ALA A 188 -10.83 -3.05 7.60
CA ALA A 188 -10.52 -1.64 7.35
C ALA A 188 -9.95 -0.96 8.60
N LEU A 189 -10.50 -1.27 9.78
CA LEU A 189 -9.94 -0.83 11.06
C LEU A 189 -8.54 -1.40 11.28
N LEU A 190 -8.35 -2.69 11.02
CA LEU A 190 -7.06 -3.37 11.11
C LEU A 190 -6.03 -2.67 10.22
N PHE A 191 -6.36 -2.42 8.95
CA PHE A 191 -5.49 -1.73 8.02
C PHE A 191 -5.14 -0.31 8.50
N LYS A 192 -6.13 0.47 8.96
CA LYS A 192 -5.92 1.81 9.51
C LYS A 192 -4.90 1.80 10.66
N LEU A 193 -4.96 0.80 11.55
CA LEU A 193 -4.04 0.67 12.68
C LEU A 193 -2.65 0.19 12.24
N VAL A 194 -2.58 -0.83 11.39
CA VAL A 194 -1.30 -1.34 10.86
C VAL A 194 -0.54 -0.27 10.07
N ASN A 195 -1.24 0.58 9.31
CA ASN A 195 -0.64 1.68 8.55
C ASN A 195 0.03 2.75 9.43
N ARG A 196 -0.25 2.78 10.75
CA ARG A 196 0.45 3.65 11.70
C ARG A 196 1.85 3.15 12.04
N VAL A 197 2.14 1.87 11.84
CA VAL A 197 3.44 1.26 12.14
C VAL A 197 4.28 1.17 10.87
N PRO A 198 5.47 1.81 10.82
CA PRO A 198 6.34 1.74 9.66
C PRO A 198 6.67 0.30 9.27
N ASN A 199 6.60 0.00 7.96
CA ASN A 199 6.88 -1.31 7.35
C ASN A 199 5.91 -2.45 7.72
N ALA A 200 4.90 -2.23 8.57
CA ALA A 200 3.97 -3.29 8.99
C ALA A 200 2.93 -3.63 7.90
N THR A 201 2.70 -2.73 6.94
CA THR A 201 1.77 -2.95 5.83
C THR A 201 2.27 -3.99 4.82
N ASN A 202 3.59 -4.17 4.69
CA ASN A 202 4.19 -5.09 3.74
C ASN A 202 3.78 -6.54 3.97
N GLU A 203 3.72 -6.97 5.23
CA GLU A 203 3.31 -8.34 5.57
C GLU A 203 1.80 -8.53 5.39
N LEU A 204 1.01 -7.53 5.75
CA LEU A 204 -0.44 -7.54 5.49
C LEU A 204 -0.73 -7.64 3.99
N LYS A 205 0.02 -6.91 3.16
CA LYS A 205 -0.08 -6.98 1.71
C LYS A 205 0.17 -8.41 1.21
N LYS A 206 1.25 -9.08 1.65
CA LYS A 206 1.50 -10.49 1.26
C LYS A 206 0.37 -11.42 1.69
N ILE A 207 -0.20 -11.22 2.88
CA ILE A 207 -1.33 -12.03 3.36
C ILE A 207 -2.54 -11.88 2.44
N VAL A 208 -2.86 -10.64 2.06
CA VAL A 208 -3.95 -10.33 1.12
C VAL A 208 -3.65 -10.93 -0.26
N GLU A 209 -2.44 -10.75 -0.78
CA GLU A 209 -2.00 -11.32 -2.06
C GLU A 209 -2.20 -12.83 -2.10
N ASN A 210 -1.69 -13.54 -1.09
CA ASN A 210 -1.81 -15.00 -1.00
C ASN A 210 -3.28 -15.43 -0.90
N HIS A 211 -4.09 -14.73 -0.10
CA HIS A 211 -5.51 -15.06 0.01
C HIS A 211 -6.24 -14.89 -1.33
N ILE A 212 -6.01 -13.78 -2.03
CA ILE A 212 -6.62 -13.52 -3.34
C ILE A 212 -6.22 -14.62 -4.32
N TYR A 213 -4.92 -14.95 -4.38
CA TYR A 213 -4.40 -15.97 -5.28
C TYR A 213 -5.03 -17.34 -5.02
N GLU A 214 -5.02 -17.82 -3.78
CA GLU A 214 -5.60 -19.12 -3.40
C GLU A 214 -7.10 -19.20 -3.70
N MET A 215 -7.86 -18.16 -3.37
CA MET A 215 -9.29 -18.10 -3.67
C MET A 215 -9.56 -18.05 -5.18
N GLY A 216 -8.71 -17.36 -5.94
CA GLY A 216 -8.83 -17.29 -7.39
C GLY A 216 -8.56 -18.63 -8.06
N ILE A 217 -7.47 -19.31 -7.70
CA ILE A 217 -7.16 -20.66 -8.22
C ILE A 217 -8.29 -21.63 -7.90
N ASN A 218 -8.77 -21.65 -6.66
CA ASN A 218 -9.89 -22.54 -6.28
C ASN A 218 -11.15 -22.27 -7.10
N THR A 219 -11.42 -21.00 -7.43
CA THR A 219 -12.58 -20.61 -8.25
C THR A 219 -12.39 -21.02 -9.72
N ILE A 220 -11.19 -20.83 -10.25
CA ILE A 220 -10.84 -21.19 -11.64
C ILE A 220 -10.86 -22.72 -11.84
N GLU A 221 -10.33 -23.48 -10.90
CA GLU A 221 -10.33 -24.95 -10.94
C GLU A 221 -11.75 -25.52 -11.03
N ARG A 222 -12.73 -24.91 -10.35
CA ARG A 222 -14.13 -25.33 -10.39
C ARG A 222 -14.78 -25.16 -11.78
N VAL A 223 -14.33 -24.18 -12.56
CA VAL A 223 -14.85 -23.92 -13.91
C VAL A 223 -13.97 -24.54 -15.01
N SER A 224 -12.80 -25.08 -14.66
CA SER A 224 -11.80 -25.59 -15.62
C SER A 224 -12.36 -26.62 -16.59
N GLY A 225 -13.14 -27.60 -16.11
CA GLY A 225 -13.74 -28.64 -16.95
C GLY A 225 -14.76 -28.11 -17.96
N THR A 226 -15.57 -27.12 -17.56
CA THR A 226 -16.55 -26.46 -18.44
C THR A 226 -15.90 -25.47 -19.40
N ALA A 227 -14.83 -24.80 -18.96
CA ALA A 227 -14.13 -23.78 -19.73
C ALA A 227 -13.43 -24.33 -20.99
N ILE A 228 -13.19 -25.64 -21.07
CA ILE A 228 -12.66 -26.29 -22.29
C ILE A 228 -13.58 -26.04 -23.49
N ASN A 229 -14.90 -26.07 -23.27
CA ASN A 229 -15.90 -25.88 -24.31
C ASN A 229 -16.38 -24.43 -24.42
N ASP A 230 -16.15 -23.63 -23.38
CA ASP A 230 -16.45 -22.20 -23.36
C ASP A 230 -15.29 -21.39 -22.75
N PRO A 231 -14.29 -21.00 -23.56
CA PRO A 231 -13.16 -20.21 -23.09
C PRO A 231 -13.56 -18.84 -22.53
N LYS A 232 -14.76 -18.32 -22.86
CA LYS A 232 -15.24 -17.05 -22.30
C LYS A 232 -15.48 -17.18 -20.80
N LEU A 233 -16.04 -18.31 -20.35
CA LEU A 233 -16.27 -18.58 -18.93
C LEU A 233 -14.98 -18.47 -18.11
N TYR A 234 -13.85 -18.94 -18.64
CA TYR A 234 -12.55 -18.80 -17.99
C TYR A 234 -12.16 -17.33 -17.78
N ILE A 235 -12.27 -16.53 -18.83
CA ILE A 235 -11.91 -15.10 -18.79
C ILE A 235 -12.88 -14.31 -17.92
N GLU A 236 -14.19 -14.57 -18.02
CA GLU A 236 -15.21 -13.95 -17.19
C GLU A 236 -14.96 -14.25 -15.70
N THR A 237 -14.61 -15.49 -15.36
CA THR A 237 -14.28 -15.87 -13.98
C THR A 237 -13.08 -15.07 -13.44
N ILE A 238 -12.02 -14.92 -14.23
CA ILE A 238 -10.85 -14.10 -13.84
C ILE A 238 -11.25 -12.62 -13.65
N LEU A 239 -12.07 -12.08 -14.55
CA LEU A 239 -12.55 -10.70 -14.47
C LEU A 239 -13.42 -10.48 -13.23
N ASP A 240 -14.29 -11.43 -12.88
CA ASP A 240 -15.15 -11.36 -11.70
C ASP A 240 -14.33 -11.43 -10.40
N ILE A 241 -13.31 -12.30 -10.35
CA ILE A 241 -12.35 -12.34 -9.23
C ILE A 241 -11.66 -10.98 -9.08
N HIS A 242 -11.11 -10.44 -10.18
CA HIS A 242 -10.43 -9.14 -10.16
C HIS A 242 -11.37 -8.03 -9.67
N LYS A 243 -12.58 -7.96 -10.22
CA LYS A 243 -13.59 -6.97 -9.84
C LYS A 243 -13.96 -7.06 -8.36
N LYS A 244 -14.20 -8.28 -7.84
CA LYS A 244 -14.52 -8.53 -6.43
C LYS A 244 -13.42 -7.96 -5.52
N TYR A 245 -12.16 -8.31 -5.78
CA TYR A 245 -11.04 -7.88 -4.94
C TYR A 245 -10.63 -6.42 -5.19
N LEU A 246 -10.93 -5.85 -6.36
CA LEU A 246 -10.79 -4.41 -6.60
C LEU A 246 -11.74 -3.62 -5.70
N THR A 247 -12.99 -4.05 -5.56
CA THR A 247 -13.95 -3.45 -4.61
C THR A 247 -13.46 -3.59 -3.17
N LEU A 248 -12.87 -4.72 -2.79
CA LEU A 248 -12.21 -4.88 -1.48
C LEU A 248 -11.11 -3.83 -1.28
N VAL A 249 -10.22 -3.67 -2.26
CA VAL A 249 -9.10 -2.69 -2.20
C VAL A 249 -9.58 -1.26 -2.09
N GLN A 250 -10.63 -0.90 -2.83
CA GLN A 250 -11.25 0.43 -2.76
C GLN A 250 -11.84 0.71 -1.38
N ASN A 251 -12.61 -0.22 -0.84
CA ASN A 251 -13.38 -0.01 0.39
C ASN A 251 -12.56 -0.18 1.67
N VAL A 252 -11.61 -1.13 1.69
CA VAL A 252 -10.87 -1.50 2.90
C VAL A 252 -9.49 -0.87 2.93
N PHE A 253 -8.80 -0.85 1.78
CA PHE A 253 -7.42 -0.39 1.66
C PHE A 253 -7.31 1.03 1.10
N ASN A 254 -8.42 1.78 1.03
CA ASN A 254 -8.49 3.17 0.55
C ASN A 254 -7.83 3.39 -0.82
N ASN A 255 -8.02 2.43 -1.73
CA ASN A 255 -7.46 2.48 -3.09
C ASN A 255 -5.91 2.62 -3.09
N ALA A 256 -5.25 1.97 -2.13
CA ALA A 256 -3.79 1.97 -2.03
C ALA A 256 -3.15 1.33 -3.28
N GLN A 257 -2.30 2.10 -3.95
CA GLN A 257 -1.73 1.75 -5.27
C GLN A 257 -0.94 0.44 -5.26
N ASP A 258 -0.22 0.17 -4.17
CA ASP A 258 0.55 -1.05 -3.99
C ASP A 258 -0.32 -2.30 -3.92
N PHE A 259 -1.56 -2.22 -3.40
CA PHE A 259 -2.54 -3.31 -3.43
C PHE A 259 -3.17 -3.48 -4.81
N ILE A 260 -3.42 -2.39 -5.54
CA ILE A 260 -3.95 -2.45 -6.91
C ILE A 260 -2.95 -3.14 -7.85
N ILE A 261 -1.68 -2.71 -7.81
CA ILE A 261 -0.61 -3.32 -8.62
C ILE A 261 -0.46 -4.82 -8.31
N ALA A 262 -0.61 -5.18 -7.03
CA ALA A 262 -0.57 -6.57 -6.60
C ALA A 262 -1.74 -7.39 -7.15
N LEU A 263 -2.95 -6.84 -7.09
CA LEU A 263 -4.16 -7.45 -7.65
C LEU A 263 -4.03 -7.67 -9.17
N ASP A 264 -3.56 -6.66 -9.91
CA ASP A 264 -3.35 -6.76 -11.35
C ASP A 264 -2.33 -7.86 -11.66
N LYS A 265 -1.22 -7.90 -10.92
CA LYS A 265 -0.20 -8.95 -11.06
C LYS A 265 -0.78 -10.35 -10.80
N ILE A 266 -1.63 -10.50 -9.79
CA ILE A 266 -2.29 -11.78 -9.48
C ILE A 266 -3.20 -12.23 -10.61
N ALA A 267 -4.01 -11.32 -11.18
CA ALA A 267 -4.87 -11.65 -12.31
C ALA A 267 -4.09 -12.19 -13.53
N PHE A 268 -2.90 -11.61 -13.80
CA PHE A 268 -2.00 -12.13 -14.84
C PHE A 268 -1.38 -13.49 -14.46
N ASN A 269 -1.11 -13.74 -13.19
CA ASN A 269 -0.53 -15.01 -12.73
C ASN A 269 -1.52 -16.19 -12.83
N TYR A 270 -2.83 -15.94 -12.92
CA TYR A 270 -3.81 -16.99 -13.23
C TYR A 270 -3.72 -17.50 -14.66
N VAL A 271 -3.06 -16.77 -15.56
CA VAL A 271 -2.75 -17.28 -16.89
C VAL A 271 -1.48 -18.13 -16.76
N GLU A 272 -1.68 -19.44 -16.59
CA GLU A 272 -0.59 -20.41 -16.49
C GLU A 272 0.33 -20.38 -17.72
N ASP A 273 1.62 -20.67 -17.49
CA ASP A 273 2.70 -20.76 -18.47
C ASP A 273 2.68 -19.66 -19.55
N LYS A 274 3.26 -18.51 -19.22
CA LYS A 274 3.46 -17.39 -20.16
C LYS A 274 4.04 -17.85 -21.50
N ASP A 275 4.95 -18.82 -21.51
CA ASP A 275 5.57 -19.34 -22.73
C ASP A 275 4.59 -20.17 -23.58
N VAL A 276 3.71 -20.94 -22.92
CA VAL A 276 2.66 -21.71 -23.58
C VAL A 276 1.61 -20.76 -24.15
N TYR A 277 1.15 -19.79 -23.36
CA TYR A 277 0.26 -18.72 -23.84
C TYR A 277 0.88 -17.98 -25.03
N GLN A 278 2.15 -17.58 -24.94
CA GLN A 278 2.85 -16.87 -26.02
C GLN A 278 2.85 -17.67 -27.31
N LYS A 279 3.15 -18.98 -27.22
CA LYS A 279 3.21 -19.88 -28.37
C LYS A 279 1.85 -20.01 -29.05
N PHE A 280 0.78 -20.20 -28.29
CA PHE A 280 -0.57 -20.30 -28.83
C PHE A 280 -1.06 -18.95 -29.37
N TYR A 281 -0.89 -17.87 -28.61
CA TYR A 281 -1.27 -16.52 -29.00
C TYR A 281 -0.55 -16.09 -30.29
N SER A 282 0.77 -16.30 -30.37
CA SER A 282 1.58 -16.01 -31.57
C SER A 282 1.04 -16.76 -32.80
N ARG A 283 0.69 -18.04 -32.65
CA ARG A 283 0.12 -18.83 -33.75
C ARG A 283 -1.26 -18.34 -34.17
N MET A 284 -2.11 -17.95 -33.22
CA MET A 284 -3.44 -17.40 -33.53
C MET A 284 -3.35 -16.02 -34.19
N LEU A 285 -2.48 -15.13 -33.67
CA LEU A 285 -2.22 -13.83 -34.25
C LEU A 285 -1.70 -13.96 -35.68
N ALA A 286 -0.71 -14.83 -35.93
CA ALA A 286 -0.17 -15.06 -37.27
C ALA A 286 -1.27 -15.49 -38.27
N LYS A 287 -2.17 -16.39 -37.85
CA LYS A 287 -3.31 -16.80 -38.67
C LYS A 287 -4.29 -15.66 -38.93
N ARG A 288 -4.59 -14.83 -37.92
CA ARG A 288 -5.49 -13.68 -38.08
C ARG A 288 -4.90 -12.63 -39.02
N LEU A 289 -3.62 -12.33 -38.87
CA LEU A 289 -2.91 -11.35 -39.69
C LEU A 289 -2.83 -11.76 -41.16
N VAL A 290 -2.41 -12.99 -41.45
CA VAL A 290 -2.35 -13.51 -42.83
C VAL A 290 -3.75 -13.68 -43.42
N GLY A 291 -4.69 -14.20 -42.63
CA GLY A 291 -6.07 -14.38 -43.09
C GLY A 291 -6.92 -13.11 -43.14
N GLN A 292 -6.37 -11.95 -42.71
CA GLN A 292 -7.11 -10.70 -42.51
C GLN A 292 -8.38 -10.88 -41.67
N LEU A 293 -8.32 -11.75 -40.66
CA LEU A 293 -9.43 -12.08 -39.76
C LEU A 293 -9.42 -11.23 -38.48
N SER A 294 -8.53 -10.23 -38.39
CA SER A 294 -8.48 -9.31 -37.26
C SER A 294 -9.72 -8.42 -37.24
N ALA A 295 -10.33 -8.24 -36.07
CA ALA A 295 -11.49 -7.35 -35.92
C ALA A 295 -11.12 -5.87 -36.11
N SER A 296 -9.91 -5.48 -35.72
CA SER A 296 -9.33 -4.15 -35.92
C SER A 296 -7.82 -4.21 -35.74
N ASP A 297 -7.08 -3.50 -36.60
CA ASP A 297 -5.63 -3.34 -36.48
C ASP A 297 -5.28 -2.59 -35.17
N ASP A 298 -6.08 -1.59 -34.78
CA ASP A 298 -5.89 -0.82 -33.53
C ASP A 298 -6.01 -1.71 -32.28
N TYR A 299 -6.91 -2.71 -32.31
CA TYR A 299 -7.07 -3.64 -31.19
C TYR A 299 -5.90 -4.60 -31.05
N GLU A 300 -5.34 -5.08 -32.17
CA GLU A 300 -4.14 -5.92 -32.14
C GLU A 300 -2.92 -5.12 -31.65
N GLU A 301 -2.74 -3.89 -32.11
CA GLU A 301 -1.67 -2.99 -31.65
C GLU A 301 -1.80 -2.70 -30.14
N SER A 302 -3.02 -2.36 -29.69
CA SER A 302 -3.30 -2.13 -28.27
C SER A 302 -3.00 -3.35 -27.41
N MET A 303 -3.38 -4.55 -27.87
CA MET A 303 -3.14 -5.80 -27.15
C MET A 303 -1.63 -6.10 -27.04
N ILE A 304 -0.87 -5.93 -28.13
CA ILE A 304 0.58 -6.12 -28.12
C ILE A 304 1.26 -5.11 -27.18
N SER A 305 0.81 -3.85 -27.18
CA SER A 305 1.31 -2.82 -26.27
C SER A 305 1.09 -3.18 -24.79
N LYS A 306 -0.10 -3.68 -24.44
CA LYS A 306 -0.42 -4.15 -23.09
C LYS A 306 0.42 -5.37 -22.68
N LEU A 307 0.60 -6.34 -23.58
CA LEU A 307 1.49 -7.48 -23.34
C LEU A 307 2.93 -7.04 -23.12
N LYS A 308 3.41 -6.03 -23.84
CA LYS A 308 4.76 -5.48 -23.69
C LYS A 308 4.95 -4.83 -22.32
N GLN A 309 3.93 -4.09 -21.84
CA GLN A 309 3.97 -3.50 -20.50
C GLN A 309 3.98 -4.56 -19.40
N ALA A 310 3.19 -5.64 -19.56
CA ALA A 310 3.06 -6.68 -18.54
C ALA A 310 4.20 -7.71 -18.52
N CYS A 311 4.70 -8.11 -19.70
CA CYS A 311 5.65 -9.22 -19.86
C CYS A 311 7.02 -8.80 -20.39
N GLY A 312 7.20 -7.53 -20.74
CA GLY A 312 8.46 -6.98 -21.25
C GLY A 312 8.62 -7.11 -22.76
N TYR A 313 9.66 -6.44 -23.27
CA TYR A 313 9.93 -6.31 -24.70
C TYR A 313 10.27 -7.64 -25.39
N GLU A 314 11.12 -8.46 -24.77
CA GLU A 314 11.55 -9.75 -25.33
C GLU A 314 10.36 -10.67 -25.62
N TYR A 315 9.37 -10.69 -24.72
CA TYR A 315 8.15 -11.48 -24.85
C TYR A 315 7.30 -11.08 -26.06
N THR A 316 7.23 -9.78 -26.38
CA THR A 316 6.41 -9.27 -27.48
C THR A 316 7.15 -9.04 -28.78
N SER A 317 8.48 -9.12 -28.78
CA SER A 317 9.36 -8.80 -29.93
C SER A 317 8.90 -9.42 -31.25
N LYS A 318 8.58 -10.72 -31.25
CA LYS A 318 8.07 -11.43 -32.42
C LYS A 318 6.67 -10.96 -32.84
N LEU A 319 5.78 -10.68 -31.87
CA LEU A 319 4.42 -10.20 -32.16
C LEU A 319 4.44 -8.84 -32.85
N GLN A 320 5.27 -7.93 -32.32
CA GLN A 320 5.50 -6.61 -32.91
C GLN A 320 6.07 -6.72 -34.32
N ARG A 321 7.00 -7.65 -34.55
CA ARG A 321 7.58 -7.86 -35.87
C ARG A 321 6.58 -8.41 -36.87
N MET A 322 5.73 -9.37 -36.48
CA MET A 322 4.64 -9.86 -37.34
C MET A 322 3.71 -8.72 -37.77
N PHE A 323 3.34 -7.83 -36.84
CA PHE A 323 2.48 -6.69 -37.14
C PHE A 323 3.16 -5.69 -38.09
N GLN A 324 4.45 -5.40 -37.88
CA GLN A 324 5.24 -4.55 -38.76
C GLN A 324 5.36 -5.13 -40.19
N ASP A 325 5.63 -6.43 -40.31
CA ASP A 325 5.75 -7.10 -41.61
C ASP A 325 4.45 -6.99 -42.41
N ILE A 326 3.29 -7.13 -41.77
CA ILE A 326 1.98 -6.92 -42.42
C ILE A 326 1.80 -5.47 -42.89
N GLY A 327 2.15 -4.49 -42.04
CA GLY A 327 2.08 -3.07 -42.42
C GLY A 327 2.91 -2.76 -43.67
N VAL A 328 4.16 -3.25 -43.71
CA VAL A 328 5.06 -3.10 -44.86
C VAL A 328 4.54 -3.86 -46.08
N SER A 329 3.97 -5.05 -45.89
CA SER A 329 3.42 -5.81 -46.99
C SER A 329 2.19 -5.14 -47.63
N LYS A 330 1.33 -4.50 -46.81
CA LYS A 330 0.19 -3.72 -47.29
C LYS A 330 0.61 -2.53 -48.15
N THR A 331 1.81 -1.96 -47.93
CA THR A 331 2.33 -0.85 -48.76
C THR A 331 3.05 -1.33 -50.03
N LEU A 332 3.71 -2.49 -49.97
CA LEU A 332 4.46 -3.06 -51.11
C LEU A 332 3.55 -3.54 -52.24
N VAL A 333 2.37 -4.09 -51.92
CA VAL A 333 1.45 -4.65 -52.92
C VAL A 333 0.98 -3.57 -53.93
N PRO A 334 0.47 -2.41 -53.51
CA PRO A 334 0.10 -1.34 -54.45
C PRO A 334 1.29 -0.80 -55.28
N GLU A 335 2.48 -0.73 -54.68
CA GLU A 335 3.69 -0.31 -55.39
C GLU A 335 4.06 -1.29 -56.51
N TYR A 336 3.96 -2.60 -56.23
CA TYR A 336 4.18 -3.65 -57.20
C TYR A 336 3.11 -3.66 -58.29
N GLU A 337 1.83 -3.50 -57.94
CA GLU A 337 0.74 -3.39 -58.91
C GLU A 337 0.97 -2.21 -59.87
N LYS A 338 1.33 -1.04 -59.35
CA LYS A 338 1.69 0.12 -60.15
C LYS A 338 2.90 -0.14 -61.06
N TYR A 339 3.92 -0.82 -60.55
CA TYR A 339 5.07 -1.22 -61.37
C TYR A 339 4.64 -2.17 -62.50
N ARG A 340 3.79 -3.15 -62.21
CA ARG A 340 3.27 -4.15 -63.16
C ARG A 340 2.47 -3.50 -64.29
N GLU A 341 1.58 -2.58 -63.96
CA GLU A 341 0.80 -1.80 -64.93
C GLU A 341 1.70 -1.03 -65.90
N ASN A 342 2.75 -0.39 -65.39
CA ASN A 342 3.71 0.36 -66.20
C ASN A 342 4.53 -0.54 -67.16
N HIS A 343 4.73 -1.81 -66.82
CA HIS A 343 5.56 -2.74 -67.60
C HIS A 343 4.75 -3.74 -68.45
N ARG A 344 3.42 -3.60 -68.53
CA ARG A 344 2.51 -4.43 -69.36
C ARG A 344 2.67 -5.94 -69.18
N ALA A 345 3.05 -6.39 -67.99
CA ALA A 345 3.05 -7.82 -67.68
C ALA A 345 1.59 -8.33 -67.69
N THR A 346 1.29 -9.28 -68.58
CA THR A 346 -0.04 -9.87 -68.75
C THR A 346 -0.01 -11.35 -68.36
N GLY A 347 -1.11 -11.85 -67.75
CA GLY A 347 -1.34 -13.28 -67.58
C GLY A 347 -1.08 -13.90 -66.20
N ILE A 348 -1.29 -13.18 -65.10
CA ILE A 348 -1.33 -13.80 -63.76
C ILE A 348 -2.70 -13.52 -63.16
N ALA A 349 -3.35 -14.54 -62.60
CA ALA A 349 -4.62 -14.43 -61.87
C ALA A 349 -4.56 -13.37 -60.76
N ASP A 350 -5.70 -12.92 -60.26
CA ASP A 350 -5.74 -12.01 -59.11
C ASP A 350 -5.09 -12.68 -57.88
N PHE A 351 -4.00 -12.11 -57.36
CA PHE A 351 -3.21 -12.72 -56.29
C PHE A 351 -2.80 -11.68 -55.25
N SER A 352 -2.92 -12.05 -53.97
CA SER A 352 -2.48 -11.24 -52.84
C SER A 352 -1.11 -11.75 -52.35
N ILE A 353 -0.11 -10.86 -52.33
CA ILE A 353 1.24 -11.18 -51.88
C ILE A 353 1.43 -10.71 -50.44
N MET A 354 2.00 -11.57 -49.60
CA MET A 354 2.50 -11.17 -48.28
C MET A 354 3.98 -11.49 -48.10
N VAL A 355 4.77 -10.47 -47.77
CA VAL A 355 6.21 -10.61 -47.47
C VAL A 355 6.41 -10.67 -45.96
N LEU A 356 6.86 -11.83 -45.46
CA LEU A 356 6.97 -12.13 -44.04
C LEU A 356 8.42 -12.48 -43.66
N SER A 357 8.85 -12.10 -42.46
CA SER A 357 10.19 -12.46 -41.95
C SER A 357 10.25 -13.93 -41.46
N SER A 358 11.35 -14.63 -41.72
CA SER A 358 11.46 -16.07 -41.41
C SER A 358 11.52 -16.40 -39.91
N ASN A 359 12.00 -15.49 -39.06
CA ASN A 359 12.29 -15.77 -37.64
C ASN A 359 11.20 -15.30 -36.66
N SER A 360 10.22 -14.53 -37.14
CA SER A 360 9.17 -13.95 -36.30
C SER A 360 7.82 -14.65 -36.43
N TRP A 361 7.64 -15.42 -37.51
CA TRP A 361 6.38 -16.08 -37.83
C TRP A 361 6.42 -17.58 -37.46
N PRO A 362 5.36 -18.13 -36.85
CA PRO A 362 5.33 -19.50 -36.36
C PRO A 362 4.95 -20.53 -37.44
N PHE A 363 5.23 -20.26 -38.72
CA PHE A 363 4.93 -21.17 -39.81
C PHE A 363 6.05 -22.20 -39.97
N SER A 364 5.69 -23.47 -40.13
CA SER A 364 6.62 -24.55 -40.43
C SER A 364 7.04 -24.53 -41.90
N ALA A 365 8.20 -25.12 -42.20
CA ALA A 365 8.65 -25.29 -43.58
C ALA A 365 7.57 -25.97 -44.44
N PRO A 366 7.34 -25.50 -45.67
CA PRO A 366 6.29 -26.02 -46.53
C PRO A 366 6.58 -27.48 -46.94
N SER A 367 5.53 -28.29 -47.04
CA SER A 367 5.56 -29.57 -47.75
C SER A 367 5.67 -29.32 -49.26
N ASN A 368 6.34 -30.21 -50.00
CA ASN A 368 6.42 -30.11 -51.47
C ASN A 368 5.00 -30.09 -52.07
N PHE A 369 4.61 -28.92 -52.57
CA PHE A 369 3.36 -28.69 -53.27
C PHE A 369 3.70 -28.11 -54.64
N ILE A 370 3.26 -28.77 -55.70
CA ILE A 370 3.45 -28.29 -57.07
C ILE A 370 2.37 -27.25 -57.32
N LEU A 371 2.77 -26.00 -57.53
CA LEU A 371 1.85 -24.92 -57.88
C LEU A 371 1.27 -25.16 -59.28
N PRO A 372 -0.02 -24.83 -59.52
CA PRO A 372 -0.59 -24.85 -60.86
C PRO A 372 0.20 -23.97 -61.82
N ILE A 373 0.35 -24.42 -63.07
CA ILE A 373 0.83 -23.60 -64.17
C ILE A 373 -0.41 -22.90 -64.73
N GLU A 374 -0.70 -21.69 -64.26
CA GLU A 374 -1.70 -20.80 -64.86
C GLU A 374 -1.13 -20.02 -66.05
#